data_AF-A0A9X3ELH1-F1
#
_entry.id   AF-A0A9X3ELH1-F1
#
_cell.length_a   1.000
_cell.length_b   1.000
_cell.length_c   1.000
_cell.angle_alpha   90.00
_cell.angle_beta   90.00
_cell.angle_gamma   90.00
#
_symmetry.space_group_name_H-M   'P 1'
#
loop_
_entity.id
_entity.type
_entity.pdbx_description
1 polymer ?
#
loop_
_entity_poly.entity_id
_entity_poly.type
_entity_poly.pdbx_seq_one_letter_code
_entity_poly.pdbx_strand_id
1 'polypeptide(L)'
;MDGVTAPHAGGVVTVGYRFRPWLLAGLSYEFGLLRPSYTDILGGRPLYGPARHQGIFGVVRTGVDIGRIDLGLELGLGYSQQVATYVHDDFRGQRYGTLGFAARVTPLIAVYVTRRVYLGLRCDVTMNFHRSPACSPGRCEARWARPRSATTR
;
A
#
# COMPACT_ATOMS: atom_id res chain seq x y z
N MET A 1 -6.63 4.28 22.98
CA MET A 1 -5.48 4.07 22.08
C MET A 1 -6.01 3.20 20.98
N ASP A 2 -6.68 3.79 20.00
CA ASP A 2 -7.66 3.03 19.22
C ASP A 2 -7.02 2.30 18.04
N GLY A 3 -5.73 2.57 17.76
CA GLY A 3 -4.97 1.85 16.72
C GLY A 3 -5.54 1.98 15.31
N VAL A 4 -6.57 2.80 15.11
CA VAL A 4 -7.30 2.90 13.85
C VAL A 4 -6.62 3.91 12.93
N THR A 5 -6.02 3.44 11.84
CA THR A 5 -5.57 4.32 10.76
C THR A 5 -6.81 4.67 9.92
N ALA A 6 -7.25 5.94 9.93
CA ALA A 6 -8.45 6.34 9.22
C ALA A 6 -8.20 6.31 7.69
N PRO A 7 -9.08 5.69 6.89
CA PRO A 7 -8.92 5.62 5.44
C PRO A 7 -9.08 7.02 4.84
N HIS A 8 -8.23 7.36 3.87
CA HIS A 8 -8.17 8.72 3.32
C HIS A 8 -8.54 8.76 1.84
N ALA A 9 -7.59 8.44 0.96
CA ALA A 9 -7.80 8.39 -0.49
C ALA A 9 -6.61 7.71 -1.12
N GLY A 10 -6.86 6.94 -2.18
CA GLY A 10 -5.82 6.28 -2.95
C GLY A 10 -6.31 5.90 -4.33
N GLY A 11 -5.40 5.40 -5.15
CA GLY A 11 -5.66 4.91 -6.47
C GLY A 11 -4.83 3.67 -6.77
N VAL A 12 -5.32 2.89 -7.72
CA VAL A 12 -4.62 1.71 -8.23
C VAL A 12 -4.61 1.79 -9.75
N VAL A 13 -3.44 1.63 -10.34
CA VAL A 13 -3.26 1.52 -11.79
C VAL A 13 -2.79 0.10 -12.09
N THR A 14 -3.46 -0.58 -13.01
CA THR A 14 -3.09 -1.95 -13.38
C THR A 14 -2.91 -2.02 -14.90
N VAL A 15 -1.79 -2.60 -15.31
CA VAL A 15 -1.45 -2.88 -16.71
C VAL A 15 -1.26 -4.37 -16.84
N GLY A 16 -1.94 -5.00 -17.78
CA GLY A 16 -1.85 -6.45 -17.96
C GLY A 16 -2.21 -6.91 -19.35
N TYR A 17 -1.95 -8.19 -19.60
CA TYR A 17 -2.21 -8.88 -20.84
C TYR A 17 -3.10 -10.10 -20.60
N ARG A 18 -4.08 -10.30 -21.47
CA ARG A 18 -5.02 -11.42 -21.43
C ARG A 18 -4.47 -12.57 -22.27
N PHE A 19 -3.93 -13.60 -21.61
CA PHE A 19 -3.32 -14.77 -22.26
C PHE A 19 -4.36 -15.81 -22.72
N ARG A 20 -5.44 -15.94 -21.95
CA ARG A 20 -6.61 -16.76 -22.29
C ARG A 20 -7.87 -15.94 -22.03
N PRO A 21 -9.03 -16.25 -22.62
CA PRO A 21 -10.26 -15.52 -22.35
C PRO A 21 -10.57 -15.34 -20.85
N TRP A 22 -10.27 -16.37 -20.07
CA TRP A 22 -10.47 -16.42 -18.62
C TRP A 22 -9.23 -16.06 -17.78
N LEU A 23 -8.08 -15.74 -18.38
CA LEU A 23 -6.81 -15.49 -17.66
C LEU A 23 -6.10 -14.23 -18.15
N LEU A 24 -5.87 -13.29 -17.23
CA LEU A 24 -5.07 -12.09 -17.41
C LEU A 24 -3.95 -12.09 -16.38
N ALA A 25 -2.75 -11.65 -16.77
CA ALA A 25 -1.69 -11.36 -15.82
C ALA A 25 -1.07 -10.00 -16.12
N GLY A 26 -0.52 -9.35 -15.10
CA GLY A 26 -0.03 -7.99 -15.23
C GLY A 26 0.69 -7.48 -13.99
N LEU A 27 0.88 -6.17 -13.98
CA LEU A 27 1.47 -5.40 -12.90
C LEU A 27 0.48 -4.35 -12.42
N SER A 28 0.44 -4.15 -11.11
CA SER A 28 -0.42 -3.20 -10.45
C SER A 28 0.40 -2.30 -9.54
N TYR A 29 0.18 -1.00 -9.66
CA TYR A 29 0.75 0.02 -8.80
C TYR A 29 -0.35 0.66 -7.96
N GLU A 30 -0.18 0.62 -6.66
CA GLU A 30 -1.08 1.22 -5.69
C GLU A 30 -0.40 2.44 -5.07
N PHE A 31 -1.17 3.50 -4.86
CA PHE A 31 -0.74 4.68 -4.13
C PHE A 31 -1.87 5.21 -3.27
N GLY A 32 -1.55 5.69 -2.07
CA GLY A 32 -2.55 6.18 -1.13
C GLY A 32 -2.00 7.15 -0.11
N LEU A 33 -2.87 7.99 0.39
CA LEU A 33 -2.66 8.83 1.56
C LEU A 33 -3.39 8.19 2.73
N LEU A 34 -2.73 8.13 3.87
CA LEU A 34 -3.23 7.62 5.14
C LEU A 34 -3.20 8.77 6.14
N ARG A 35 -4.25 8.96 6.96
CA ARG A 35 -4.12 9.78 8.17
C ARG A 35 -4.03 8.86 9.39
N PRO A 36 -2.81 8.63 9.91
CA PRO A 36 -2.67 7.94 11.18
C PRO A 36 -3.32 8.77 12.29
N SER A 37 -4.18 8.15 13.11
CA SER A 37 -4.85 8.81 14.24
C SER A 37 -4.10 8.63 15.57
N TYR A 38 -2.85 8.16 15.54
CA TYR A 38 -2.06 7.90 16.75
C TYR A 38 -1.92 9.19 17.57
N THR A 39 -2.47 9.19 18.78
CA THR A 39 -2.36 10.29 19.74
C THR A 39 -1.48 9.88 20.92
N ASP A 40 -0.74 10.85 21.46
CA ASP A 40 0.08 10.67 22.66
C ASP A 40 -0.79 10.30 23.88
N ILE A 41 -0.34 9.32 24.66
CA ILE A 41 -1.04 8.76 25.84
C ILE A 41 -1.27 9.85 26.90
N LEU A 42 -0.40 10.87 26.95
CA LEU A 42 -0.40 11.91 27.98
C LEU A 42 -1.05 13.24 27.56
N GLY A 43 -1.44 13.43 26.29
CA GLY A 43 -1.83 14.78 25.84
C GLY A 43 -2.73 14.89 24.61
N GLY A 44 -3.21 13.77 24.05
CA GLY A 44 -4.17 13.81 22.93
C GLY A 44 -3.65 14.43 21.64
N ARG A 45 -2.36 14.77 21.56
CA ARG A 45 -1.73 15.37 20.37
C ARG A 45 -1.37 14.28 19.36
N PRO A 46 -1.54 14.53 18.04
CA PRO A 46 -1.18 13.56 17.01
C PRO A 46 0.33 13.33 16.95
N LEU A 47 0.76 12.07 17.08
CA LEU A 47 2.15 11.62 17.02
C LEU A 47 2.71 11.65 15.59
N TYR A 48 1.85 11.39 14.59
CA TYR A 48 2.22 11.26 13.19
C TYR A 48 1.40 12.20 12.30
N GLY A 49 2.05 12.76 11.30
CA GLY A 49 1.44 13.50 10.21
C GLY A 49 0.92 12.58 9.10
N PRO A 50 0.55 13.14 7.93
CA PRO A 50 0.04 12.35 6.81
C PRO A 50 1.06 11.27 6.39
N ALA A 51 0.59 10.04 6.31
CA ALA A 51 1.37 8.91 5.84
C ALA A 51 1.06 8.60 4.36
N ARG A 52 2.05 8.08 3.65
CA ARG A 52 1.94 7.68 2.25
C ARG A 52 2.08 6.17 2.13
N HIS A 53 1.19 5.56 1.36
CA HIS A 53 1.25 4.16 0.98
C HIS A 53 1.60 4.06 -0.51
N GLN A 54 2.51 3.18 -0.86
CA GLN A 54 2.80 2.82 -2.24
C GLN A 54 3.08 1.32 -2.33
N GLY A 55 2.61 0.66 -3.38
CA GLY A 55 2.81 -0.78 -3.55
C GLY A 55 2.93 -1.18 -5.01
N ILE A 56 3.78 -2.17 -5.27
CA ILE A 56 3.96 -2.79 -6.58
C ILE A 56 3.62 -4.26 -6.45
N PHE A 57 2.67 -4.72 -7.27
CA PHE A 57 2.15 -6.08 -7.23
C PHE A 57 2.18 -6.71 -8.62
N GLY A 58 2.68 -7.94 -8.71
CA GLY A 58 2.38 -8.84 -9.82
C GLY A 58 0.98 -9.40 -9.61
N VAL A 59 0.12 -9.27 -10.61
CA VAL A 59 -1.29 -9.66 -10.52
C VAL A 59 -1.63 -10.73 -11.54
N VAL A 60 -2.47 -11.68 -11.10
CA VAL A 60 -3.10 -12.67 -11.96
C VAL A 60 -4.59 -12.58 -11.71
N ARG A 61 -5.35 -12.32 -12.77
CA ARG A 61 -6.80 -12.23 -12.75
C ARG A 61 -7.40 -13.40 -13.52
N THR A 62 -8.33 -14.06 -12.87
CA THR A 62 -9.22 -15.05 -13.48
C THR A 62 -10.63 -14.47 -13.55
N GLY A 63 -11.43 -14.85 -14.53
CA GLY A 63 -12.79 -14.34 -14.61
C GLY A 63 -13.67 -15.04 -15.63
N VAL A 64 -14.96 -14.79 -15.51
CA VAL A 64 -16.00 -15.31 -16.38
C VAL A 64 -16.87 -14.15 -16.86
N ASP A 65 -17.11 -14.12 -18.16
CA ASP A 65 -17.99 -13.15 -18.80
C ASP A 65 -19.42 -13.73 -18.86
N ILE A 66 -20.36 -13.11 -18.15
CA ILE A 66 -21.79 -13.43 -18.16
C ILE A 66 -22.51 -12.31 -18.93
N GLY A 67 -22.62 -12.49 -20.25
CA GLY A 67 -23.27 -11.52 -21.14
C GLY A 67 -22.51 -10.19 -21.24
N ARG A 68 -22.97 -9.16 -20.51
CA ARG A 68 -22.32 -7.84 -20.44
C ARG A 68 -21.67 -7.56 -19.08
N ILE A 69 -21.53 -8.58 -18.24
CA ILE A 69 -20.92 -8.46 -16.92
C ILE A 69 -19.70 -9.38 -16.91
N ASP A 70 -18.53 -8.82 -16.60
CA ASP A 70 -17.28 -9.53 -16.38
C ASP A 70 -17.07 -9.67 -14.86
N LEU A 71 -17.12 -10.91 -14.38
CA LEU A 71 -16.84 -11.26 -12.99
C LEU A 71 -15.41 -11.77 -12.88
N GLY A 72 -14.56 -11.02 -12.19
CA GLY A 72 -13.15 -11.33 -12.02
C GLY A 72 -12.75 -11.54 -10.57
N LEU A 73 -11.80 -12.44 -10.36
CA LEU A 73 -11.01 -12.56 -9.14
C LEU A 73 -9.54 -12.36 -9.49
N GLU A 74 -8.94 -11.31 -8.95
CA GLU A 74 -7.53 -10.98 -9.09
C GLU A 74 -6.77 -11.30 -7.79
N LEU A 75 -5.63 -11.96 -7.96
CA LEU A 75 -4.66 -12.24 -6.91
C LEU A 75 -3.38 -11.46 -7.20
N GLY A 76 -2.91 -10.70 -6.23
CA GLY A 76 -1.70 -9.91 -6.32
C GLY A 76 -0.66 -10.36 -5.31
N LEU A 77 0.59 -10.50 -5.72
CA LEU A 77 1.73 -10.68 -4.81
C LEU A 77 2.76 -9.59 -5.09
N GLY A 78 3.32 -9.00 -4.05
CA GLY A 78 4.18 -7.86 -4.25
C GLY A 78 4.80 -7.31 -3.00
N TYR A 79 5.23 -6.05 -3.13
CA TYR A 79 5.81 -5.29 -2.05
C TYR A 79 5.01 -4.03 -1.84
N SER A 80 4.74 -3.72 -0.57
CA SER A 80 4.13 -2.46 -0.17
C SER A 80 5.05 -1.72 0.78
N GLN A 81 5.03 -0.40 0.66
CA GLN A 81 5.78 0.53 1.47
C GLN A 81 4.83 1.55 2.09
N GLN A 82 4.98 1.77 3.39
CA GLN A 82 4.28 2.81 4.13
C GLN A 82 5.32 3.76 4.70
N VAL A 83 5.14 5.07 4.49
CA VAL A 83 6.02 6.11 5.03
C VAL A 83 5.20 7.08 5.84
N ALA A 84 5.50 7.21 7.13
CA ALA A 84 4.89 8.18 8.03
C ALA A 84 5.92 9.25 8.42
N THR A 85 5.45 10.48 8.64
CA THR A 85 6.27 11.60 9.13
C THR A 85 5.91 11.87 10.58
N TYR A 86 6.89 11.91 11.48
CA TYR A 86 6.64 12.29 12.87
C TYR A 86 6.43 13.79 13.00
N VAL A 87 5.43 14.16 13.80
CA VAL A 87 5.07 15.57 14.06
C VAL A 87 5.33 15.95 15.52
N HIS A 88 5.58 14.98 16.40
CA HIS A 88 5.85 15.22 17.81
C HIS A 88 7.26 15.78 18.06
N ASP A 89 7.39 16.59 19.11
CA ASP A 89 8.49 17.54 19.32
C ASP A 89 9.88 16.89 19.40
N ASP A 90 10.00 15.65 19.90
CA ASP A 90 11.28 14.95 20.04
C ASP A 90 11.90 14.45 18.72
N PHE A 91 11.07 14.22 17.68
CA PHE A 91 11.51 13.64 16.39
C PHE A 91 10.90 14.33 15.17
N ARG A 92 10.52 15.60 15.33
CA ARG A 92 9.80 16.39 14.33
C ARG A 92 10.53 16.41 12.98
N GLY A 93 9.81 16.01 11.92
CA GLY A 93 10.31 16.02 10.54
C GLY A 93 11.04 14.75 10.10
N GLN A 94 11.27 13.78 11.00
CA GLN A 94 11.84 12.50 10.62
C GLN A 94 10.81 11.63 9.89
N ARG A 95 11.26 10.97 8.80
CA ARG A 95 10.46 10.05 7.99
C ARG A 95 10.83 8.62 8.33
N TYR A 96 9.83 7.82 8.62
CA TYR A 96 10.01 6.39 8.88
C TYR A 96 9.18 5.59 7.89
N GLY A 97 9.86 4.68 7.20
CA GLY A 97 9.28 3.82 6.19
C GLY A 97 9.35 2.37 6.62
N THR A 98 8.27 1.63 6.41
CA THR A 98 8.28 0.17 6.44
C THR A 98 8.10 -0.34 5.02
N LEU A 99 8.95 -1.27 4.60
CA LEU A 99 8.81 -2.01 3.35
C LEU A 99 8.56 -3.47 3.71
N GLY A 100 7.55 -4.08 3.09
CA GLY A 100 7.24 -5.49 3.35
C GLY A 100 6.59 -6.17 2.17
N PHE A 101 6.63 -7.50 2.22
CA PHE A 101 5.86 -8.32 1.29
C PHE A 101 4.36 -8.17 1.58
N ALA A 102 3.57 -8.18 0.53
CA ALA A 102 2.13 -8.04 0.61
C ALA A 102 1.43 -8.96 -0.40
N ALA A 103 0.35 -9.58 0.06
CA ALA A 103 -0.57 -10.31 -0.81
C ALA A 103 -1.88 -9.54 -0.93
N ARG A 104 -2.52 -9.61 -2.08
CA ARG A 104 -3.77 -8.92 -2.37
C ARG A 104 -4.77 -9.88 -2.99
N VAL A 105 -6.01 -9.80 -2.56
CA VAL A 105 -7.15 -10.49 -3.15
C VAL A 105 -8.16 -9.44 -3.55
N THR A 106 -8.61 -9.52 -4.80
CA THR A 106 -9.43 -8.48 -5.41
C THR A 106 -10.58 -9.09 -6.21
N PRO A 107 -11.79 -9.18 -5.64
CA PRO A 107 -12.98 -9.37 -6.44
C PRO A 107 -13.28 -8.09 -7.27
N LEU A 108 -13.64 -8.30 -8.53
CA LEU A 108 -13.96 -7.25 -9.49
C LEU A 108 -15.22 -7.62 -10.27
N ILE A 109 -16.09 -6.63 -10.44
CA ILE A 109 -17.30 -6.73 -11.24
C ILE A 109 -17.26 -5.56 -12.24
N ALA A 110 -17.20 -5.84 -13.53
CA ALA A 110 -17.17 -4.82 -14.57
C ALA A 110 -18.30 -5.00 -15.59
N VAL A 111 -18.80 -3.89 -16.12
CA VAL A 111 -19.81 -3.83 -17.16
C VAL A 111 -19.23 -3.19 -18.40
N TYR A 112 -19.55 -3.76 -19.57
CA TYR A 112 -19.14 -3.24 -20.86
C TYR A 112 -19.96 -1.97 -21.16
N VAL A 113 -19.32 -0.80 -21.09
CA VAL A 113 -19.92 0.46 -21.54
C VAL A 113 -19.77 0.60 -23.06
N THR A 114 -18.58 0.24 -23.57
CA THR A 114 -18.29 0.15 -25.01
C THR A 114 -17.45 -1.10 -25.30
N ARG A 115 -17.11 -1.36 -26.57
CA ARG A 115 -16.25 -2.49 -26.96
C ARG A 115 -14.82 -2.42 -26.39
N ARG A 116 -14.39 -1.27 -25.87
CA ARG A 116 -13.02 -1.04 -25.36
C ARG A 116 -12.96 -0.50 -23.94
N VAL A 117 -14.07 0.04 -23.43
CA VAL A 117 -14.13 0.69 -22.12
C VAL A 117 -15.10 -0.07 -21.22
N TYR A 118 -14.61 -0.34 -20.03
CA TYR A 118 -15.29 -1.09 -18.99
C TYR A 118 -15.43 -0.17 -17.77
N LEU A 119 -16.59 -0.23 -17.13
CA LEU A 119 -16.81 0.45 -15.85
C LEU A 119 -17.16 -0.62 -14.82
N GLY A 120 -16.49 -0.60 -13.68
CA GLY A 120 -16.67 -1.65 -12.70
C GLY A 120 -16.37 -1.21 -11.28
N LEU A 121 -16.75 -2.08 -10.36
CA LEU A 121 -16.43 -2.00 -8.95
C LEU A 121 -15.36 -3.02 -8.61
N ARG A 122 -14.40 -2.58 -7.81
CA ARG A 122 -13.24 -3.34 -7.40
C ARG A 122 -13.12 -3.19 -5.89
N CYS A 123 -12.99 -4.30 -5.18
CA CYS A 123 -12.71 -4.29 -3.74
C CYS A 123 -11.36 -4.95 -3.52
N ASP A 124 -10.41 -4.24 -2.92
CA ASP A 124 -9.07 -4.75 -2.65
C ASP A 124 -8.93 -5.13 -1.17
N VAL A 125 -8.56 -6.39 -0.91
CA VAL A 125 -8.15 -6.85 0.41
C VAL A 125 -6.65 -7.11 0.36
N THR A 126 -5.88 -6.21 0.97
CA THR A 126 -4.41 -6.30 1.01
C THR A 126 -3.94 -6.77 2.38
N MET A 127 -3.23 -7.88 2.40
CA MET A 127 -2.57 -8.48 3.55
C MET A 127 -1.09 -8.09 3.54
N ASN A 128 -0.70 -7.22 4.46
CA ASN A 128 0.69 -6.75 4.60
C ASN A 128 1.45 -7.62 5.60
N PHE A 129 2.47 -8.34 5.14
CA PHE A 129 3.35 -9.18 5.98
C PHE A 129 4.57 -8.38 6.46
N HIS A 130 4.31 -7.23 7.09
CA HIS A 130 5.36 -6.39 7.66
C HIS A 130 5.87 -7.01 8.97
N ARG A 131 7.20 -7.20 9.10
CA ARG A 131 7.80 -7.74 10.35
C ARG A 131 7.82 -6.74 11.52
N SER A 132 7.42 -5.49 11.35
CA SER A 132 7.20 -4.52 12.43
C SER A 132 6.41 -3.30 11.91
N PRO A 133 5.33 -2.87 12.59
CA PRO A 133 4.68 -1.60 12.29
C PRO A 133 5.49 -0.49 12.96
N ALA A 134 6.11 0.39 12.17
CA ALA A 134 6.87 1.55 12.64
C ALA A 134 8.01 1.23 13.63
N CYS A 135 9.24 1.32 13.14
CA CYS A 135 10.40 1.51 14.01
C CYS A 135 10.13 2.65 15.00
N SER A 136 10.14 2.36 16.30
CA SER A 136 10.15 3.39 17.33
C SER A 136 11.47 4.18 17.27
N PRO A 137 11.43 5.49 17.54
CA PRO A 137 12.65 6.29 17.60
C PRO A 137 13.60 5.69 18.63
N GLY A 138 14.86 5.44 18.23
CA GLY A 138 15.89 4.83 19.08
C GLY A 138 16.10 3.31 18.92
N ARG A 139 15.19 2.56 18.28
CA ARG A 139 15.42 1.12 17.96
C ARG A 139 15.85 0.85 16.52
N CYS A 140 15.76 1.84 15.66
CA CYS A 140 16.25 1.76 14.29
C CYS A 140 17.46 2.67 14.12
N GLU A 141 18.51 2.36 14.87
CA GLU A 141 19.86 2.78 14.50
C GLU A 141 20.19 2.18 13.13
N ALA A 142 19.92 2.99 12.11
CA ALA A 142 20.83 3.29 11.04
C ALA A 142 21.75 2.14 10.56
N ARG A 143 21.17 1.08 9.99
CA ARG A 143 21.92 0.24 9.03
C ARG A 143 22.18 0.95 7.69
N TRP A 144 21.65 2.17 7.54
CA TRP A 144 21.93 3.11 6.46
C TRP A 144 22.58 4.41 6.97
N ALA A 145 23.24 4.38 8.14
CA ALA A 145 24.22 5.43 8.42
C ALA A 145 25.25 5.36 7.29
N ARG A 146 25.34 6.46 6.53
CA ARG A 146 26.43 6.73 5.60
C ARG A 146 27.74 6.19 6.17
N PRO A 147 28.63 5.58 5.36
CA PRO A 147 29.94 5.19 5.86
C PRO A 147 30.53 6.39 6.58
N ARG A 148 30.73 6.25 7.89
CA ARG A 148 31.54 7.20 8.64
C ARG A 148 32.84 7.26 7.87
N SER A 149 33.11 8.42 7.26
CA SER A 149 34.42 8.73 6.74
C SER A 149 35.38 8.67 7.92
N ALA A 150 35.97 7.50 8.10
CA ALA A 150 37.06 7.24 9.00
C ALA A 150 38.32 7.70 8.28
N THR A 151 38.76 8.92 8.57
CA THR A 151 40.14 9.35 8.31
C THR A 151 40.46 10.49 9.30
N THR A 152 40.92 10.16 10.51
CA THR A 152 42.32 10.22 10.98
C THR A 152 43.01 11.59 10.91
N ARG A 153 43.47 11.98 12.11
CA ARG A 153 44.49 12.98 12.50
C ARG A 153 44.09 14.44 12.50
#